data_AF-I7J1H5-F1
#
_entry.id   AF-I7J1H5-F1
#
_cell.length_a   1.000
_cell.length_b   1.000
_cell.length_c   1.000
_cell.angle_alpha   90.00
_cell.angle_beta   90.00
_cell.angle_gamma   90.00
#
_symmetry.space_group_name_H-M   'P 1'
#
loop_
_entity.id
_entity.type
_entity.pdbx_description
1 polymer ?
#
loop_
_entity_poly.entity_id
_entity_poly.type
_entity_poly.pdbx_seq_one_letter_code
_entity_poly.pdbx_strand_id
1 'polypeptide(L)'
;MSNIFNELRIDILRDTGVKITDEAYFDRAVAAYGYKNLTGYLWDHFVDDSNDDLQVKYPLNLEDLVEFYLLDRNLQMQLEFMLRTFEDGFRQDLAEGTLFALGNKFKIAARNNAEVDASEWAFFENEYRTKDGRLITREAMVEELEKVKANHLDPFGEQNEASIWMITKEISFASVCDFFLLLPEETRQKLLDQLFKRKIDTETFIEWVKPISYFYRRYNRSYSILGSKWNNEYLYTLLLKQLSDLRSSELILSKEKDIKNILDKYIQKQPLEREFLHANFATLY
;
A
#
# COMPACT_ATOMS: atom_id res chain seq x y z
N MET A 1 -22.68 -6.30 34.46
CA MET A 1 -22.61 -4.83 34.58
C MET A 1 -22.81 -4.28 33.18
N SER A 2 -23.97 -3.67 32.91
CA SER A 2 -24.15 -2.90 31.67
C SER A 2 -23.08 -1.82 31.65
N ASN A 3 -22.33 -1.75 30.55
CA ASN A 3 -21.22 -0.84 30.42
C ASN A 3 -21.81 0.53 30.04
N ILE A 4 -21.88 1.48 30.99
CA ILE A 4 -22.44 2.83 30.78
C ILE A 4 -21.89 3.50 29.51
N PHE A 5 -20.64 3.16 29.12
CA PHE A 5 -20.04 3.62 27.88
C PHE A 5 -20.74 3.11 26.62
N ASN A 6 -21.29 1.91 26.61
CA ASN A 6 -22.00 1.35 25.46
C ASN A 6 -23.39 1.95 25.30
N GLU A 7 -24.10 2.20 26.40
CA GLU A 7 -25.39 2.93 26.38
C GLU A 7 -25.20 4.31 25.75
N LEU A 8 -24.22 5.09 26.22
CA LEU A 8 -23.90 6.39 25.65
C LEU A 8 -23.53 6.32 24.15
N ARG A 9 -22.78 5.29 23.75
CA ARG A 9 -22.40 5.09 22.34
C ARG A 9 -23.59 4.74 21.45
N ILE A 10 -24.54 3.95 21.96
CA ILE A 10 -25.79 3.63 21.26
C ILE A 10 -26.61 4.90 21.07
N ASP A 11 -26.74 5.71 22.11
CA ASP A 11 -27.49 6.97 22.05
C ASP A 11 -26.89 7.93 21.02
N ILE A 12 -25.56 8.11 21.01
CA ILE A 12 -24.88 8.93 19.99
C ILE A 12 -25.19 8.44 18.57
N LEU A 13 -25.16 7.13 18.33
CA LEU A 13 -25.46 6.59 17.00
C LEU A 13 -26.94 6.79 16.63
N ARG A 14 -27.86 6.61 17.57
CA ARG A 14 -29.30 6.86 17.35
C ARG A 14 -29.57 8.33 17.05
N ASP A 15 -28.87 9.25 17.72
CA ASP A 15 -28.99 10.69 17.48
C ASP A 15 -28.56 11.08 16.06
N THR A 16 -27.62 10.34 15.46
CA THR A 16 -27.23 10.53 14.04
C THR A 16 -28.20 9.91 13.03
N GLY A 17 -29.25 9.23 13.51
CA GLY A 17 -30.25 8.55 12.70
C GLY A 17 -29.97 7.08 12.42
N VAL A 18 -28.94 6.46 13.03
CA VAL A 18 -28.67 5.03 12.89
C VAL A 18 -29.67 4.22 13.70
N LYS A 19 -30.33 3.27 13.04
CA LYS A 19 -31.28 2.36 13.68
C LYS A 19 -30.55 1.20 14.35
N ILE A 20 -30.63 1.14 15.68
CA ILE A 20 -30.09 0.05 16.50
C ILE A 20 -31.25 -0.68 17.18
N THR A 21 -31.63 -1.84 16.64
CA THR A 21 -32.70 -2.69 17.19
C THR A 21 -32.20 -3.85 18.04
N ASP A 22 -30.97 -4.31 17.82
CA ASP A 22 -30.31 -5.35 18.63
C ASP A 22 -29.07 -4.77 19.32
N GLU A 23 -29.25 -4.33 20.57
CA GLU A 23 -28.14 -3.79 21.39
C GLU A 23 -27.11 -4.88 21.75
N ALA A 24 -27.52 -6.14 21.82
CA ALA A 24 -26.58 -7.24 22.03
C ALA A 24 -25.70 -7.47 20.78
N TYR A 25 -26.24 -7.26 19.58
CA TYR A 25 -25.43 -7.22 18.35
C TYR A 25 -24.46 -6.04 18.37
N PHE A 26 -24.89 -4.86 18.83
CA PHE A 26 -24.00 -3.71 19.00
C PHE A 26 -22.82 -4.02 19.91
N ASP A 27 -23.07 -4.60 21.09
CA ASP A 27 -22.00 -4.97 22.02
C ASP A 27 -21.01 -5.94 21.38
N ARG A 28 -21.50 -6.96 20.66
CA ARG A 28 -20.65 -7.91 19.94
C ARG A 28 -19.84 -7.24 18.83
N ALA A 29 -20.45 -6.36 18.03
CA ALA A 29 -19.79 -5.66 16.94
C ALA A 29 -18.70 -4.69 17.45
N VAL A 30 -18.99 -3.94 18.51
CA VAL A 30 -18.01 -3.04 19.15
C VAL A 30 -16.87 -3.82 19.79
N ALA A 31 -17.15 -4.95 20.43
CA ALA A 31 -16.11 -5.82 20.98
C ALA A 31 -15.22 -6.43 19.88
N ALA A 32 -15.79 -6.80 18.73
CA ALA A 32 -15.06 -7.42 17.63
C ALA A 32 -14.25 -6.42 16.80
N TYR A 33 -14.82 -5.26 16.50
CA TYR A 33 -14.28 -4.34 15.47
C TYR A 33 -13.83 -2.99 16.04
N GLY A 34 -14.25 -2.66 17.26
CA GLY A 34 -13.97 -1.39 17.91
C GLY A 34 -14.93 -0.28 17.47
N TYR A 35 -15.51 0.42 18.45
CA TYR A 35 -16.47 1.51 18.21
C TYR A 35 -15.92 2.58 17.27
N LYS A 36 -14.68 3.04 17.51
CA LYS A 36 -14.03 4.09 16.71
C LYS A 36 -13.95 3.73 15.23
N ASN A 37 -13.64 2.47 14.92
CA ASN A 37 -13.50 2.01 13.55
C ASN A 37 -14.87 2.05 12.86
N LEU A 38 -15.90 1.46 13.47
CA LEU A 38 -17.26 1.49 12.92
C LEU A 38 -17.76 2.93 12.72
N THR A 39 -17.59 3.81 13.71
CA THR A 39 -18.01 5.21 13.57
C THR A 39 -17.21 5.98 12.53
N GLY A 40 -15.91 5.67 12.32
CA GLY A 40 -15.13 6.32 11.28
C GLY A 40 -15.74 6.11 9.89
N TYR A 41 -16.22 4.89 9.62
CA TYR A 41 -16.90 4.56 8.37
C TYR A 41 -18.27 5.22 8.24
N LEU A 42 -19.01 5.35 9.36
CA LEU A 42 -20.26 6.10 9.40
C LEU A 42 -20.04 7.54 8.91
N TRP A 43 -19.06 8.23 9.50
CA TRP A 43 -18.77 9.62 9.18
C TRP A 43 -18.21 9.80 7.77
N ASP A 44 -17.33 8.91 7.32
CA ASP A 44 -16.68 9.03 6.01
C ASP A 44 -17.66 8.78 4.83
N HIS A 45 -18.65 7.90 5.00
CA HIS A 45 -19.50 7.45 3.88
C HIS A 45 -20.98 7.77 4.04
N PHE A 46 -21.55 7.57 5.22
CA PHE A 46 -23.00 7.53 5.39
C PHE A 46 -23.60 8.82 5.91
N VAL A 47 -22.80 9.74 6.46
CA VAL A 47 -23.29 11.03 6.97
C VAL A 47 -23.18 12.09 5.88
N ASP A 48 -24.22 12.90 5.77
CA ASP A 48 -24.21 14.10 4.94
C ASP A 48 -23.64 15.28 5.74
N ASP A 49 -22.47 15.75 5.33
CA ASP A 49 -21.78 16.92 5.90
C ASP A 49 -22.35 18.25 5.39
N SER A 50 -23.17 18.22 4.33
CA SER A 50 -23.63 19.44 3.66
C SER A 50 -24.70 20.24 4.41
N ASN A 51 -25.26 19.69 5.50
CA ASN A 51 -26.19 20.35 6.39
C ASN A 51 -25.64 20.44 7.82
N ASP A 52 -26.02 21.50 8.55
CA ASP A 52 -25.63 21.70 9.95
C ASP A 52 -26.13 20.58 10.89
N ASP A 53 -27.15 19.83 10.46
CA ASP A 53 -27.68 18.66 11.17
C ASP A 53 -27.01 17.38 10.67
N LEU A 54 -26.22 16.73 11.54
CA LEU A 54 -25.60 15.44 11.29
C LEU A 54 -26.67 14.35 11.11
N GLN A 55 -27.03 14.04 9.86
CA GLN A 55 -27.96 12.96 9.53
C GLN A 55 -27.36 11.97 8.53
N VAL A 56 -27.75 10.70 8.68
CA VAL A 56 -27.43 9.66 7.70
C VAL A 56 -28.15 9.92 6.36
N LYS A 57 -27.47 9.66 5.24
CA LYS A 57 -27.95 9.88 3.86
C LYS A 57 -29.20 9.07 3.49
N TYR A 58 -29.40 7.93 4.16
CA TYR A 58 -30.53 7.04 3.96
C TYR A 58 -30.78 6.24 5.25
N PRO A 59 -31.93 5.56 5.39
CA PRO A 59 -32.21 4.73 6.57
C PRO A 59 -31.12 3.66 6.75
N LEU A 60 -30.27 3.86 7.76
CA LEU A 60 -29.11 3.03 8.04
C LEU A 60 -29.34 2.24 9.31
N ASN A 61 -29.21 0.92 9.27
CA ASN A 61 -29.11 0.11 10.48
C ASN A 61 -27.64 -0.18 10.83
N LEU A 62 -27.40 -0.66 12.05
CA LEU A 62 -26.04 -0.97 12.49
C LEU A 62 -25.40 -2.10 11.68
N GLU A 63 -26.20 -3.09 11.28
CA GLU A 63 -25.75 -4.23 10.48
C GLU A 63 -25.21 -3.76 9.11
N ASP A 64 -25.84 -2.78 8.47
CA ASP A 64 -25.40 -2.19 7.21
C ASP A 64 -24.03 -1.52 7.37
N LEU A 65 -23.83 -0.78 8.46
CA LEU A 65 -22.55 -0.14 8.80
C LEU A 65 -21.45 -1.19 9.02
N VAL A 66 -21.75 -2.24 9.77
CA VAL A 66 -20.81 -3.34 10.01
C VAL A 66 -20.49 -4.08 8.70
N GLU A 67 -21.47 -4.28 7.85
CA GLU A 67 -21.29 -4.94 6.55
C GLU A 67 -20.46 -4.10 5.59
N PHE A 68 -20.65 -2.79 5.55
CA PHE A 68 -19.82 -1.89 4.76
C PHE A 68 -18.38 -1.84 5.28
N TYR A 69 -18.21 -1.80 6.60
CA TYR A 69 -16.88 -1.94 7.22
C TYR A 69 -16.20 -3.24 6.79
N LEU A 70 -16.90 -4.38 6.90
CA LEU A 70 -16.36 -5.69 6.52
C LEU A 70 -16.07 -5.78 5.01
N LEU A 71 -16.92 -5.17 4.17
CA LEU A 71 -16.70 -5.07 2.73
C LEU A 71 -15.36 -4.38 2.45
N ASP A 72 -15.17 -3.17 2.95
CA ASP A 72 -13.94 -2.42 2.69
C ASP A 72 -12.73 -3.16 3.25
N ARG A 73 -12.80 -3.72 4.47
CA ARG A 73 -11.70 -4.51 5.02
C ARG A 73 -11.35 -5.72 4.15
N ASN A 74 -12.34 -6.41 3.57
CA ASN A 74 -12.10 -7.52 2.65
C ASN A 74 -11.42 -7.04 1.36
N LEU A 75 -11.88 -5.93 0.78
CA LEU A 75 -11.29 -5.32 -0.41
C LEU A 75 -9.86 -4.83 -0.16
N GLN A 76 -9.62 -4.21 1.00
CA GLN A 76 -8.31 -3.76 1.45
C GLN A 76 -7.33 -4.92 1.54
N MET A 77 -7.74 -6.07 2.08
CA MET A 77 -6.90 -7.27 2.12
C MET A 77 -6.55 -7.80 0.73
N GLN A 78 -7.50 -7.78 -0.22
CA GLN A 78 -7.19 -8.20 -1.60
C GLN A 78 -6.18 -7.25 -2.25
N LEU A 79 -6.36 -5.94 -2.07
CA LEU A 79 -5.46 -4.94 -2.62
C LEU A 79 -4.08 -4.99 -1.95
N GLU A 80 -4.02 -5.16 -0.64
CA GLU A 80 -2.76 -5.32 0.10
C GLU A 80 -1.96 -6.54 -0.36
N PHE A 81 -2.63 -7.67 -0.59
CA PHE A 81 -2.00 -8.87 -1.15
C PHE A 81 -1.40 -8.60 -2.55
N MET A 82 -2.16 -7.95 -3.43
CA MET A 82 -1.69 -7.59 -4.77
C MET A 82 -0.49 -6.65 -4.74
N LEU A 83 -0.54 -5.63 -3.88
CA LEU A 83 0.55 -4.67 -3.69
C LEU A 83 1.80 -5.36 -3.14
N ARG A 84 1.68 -6.21 -2.12
CA ARG A 84 2.82 -7.00 -1.59
C ARG A 84 3.45 -7.89 -2.65
N THR A 85 2.63 -8.55 -3.47
CA THR A 85 3.14 -9.37 -4.58
C THR A 85 3.98 -8.55 -5.55
N PHE A 86 3.54 -7.32 -5.86
CA PHE A 86 4.34 -6.38 -6.63
C PHE A 86 5.63 -5.97 -5.89
N GLU A 87 5.54 -5.59 -4.61
CA GLU A 87 6.70 -5.16 -3.82
C GLU A 87 7.79 -6.25 -3.74
N ASP A 88 7.39 -7.50 -3.54
CA ASP A 88 8.30 -8.64 -3.46
C ASP A 88 8.97 -8.90 -4.82
N GLY A 89 8.20 -8.82 -5.91
CA GLY A 89 8.75 -8.91 -7.27
C GLY A 89 9.73 -7.78 -7.57
N PHE A 90 9.39 -6.54 -7.20
CA PHE A 90 10.27 -5.39 -7.38
C PHE A 90 11.57 -5.53 -6.58
N ARG A 91 11.51 -5.99 -5.33
CA ARG A 91 12.70 -6.26 -4.51
C ARG A 91 13.61 -7.30 -5.14
N GLN A 92 13.02 -8.36 -5.70
CA GLN A 92 13.78 -9.39 -6.39
C GLN A 92 14.47 -8.84 -7.65
N ASP A 93 13.73 -8.14 -8.51
CA ASP A 93 14.28 -7.54 -9.73
C ASP A 93 15.39 -6.54 -9.40
N LEU A 94 15.18 -5.72 -8.37
CA LEU A 94 16.17 -4.76 -7.87
C LEU A 94 17.44 -5.45 -7.37
N ALA A 95 17.31 -6.53 -6.60
CA ALA A 95 18.42 -7.32 -6.10
C ALA A 95 19.22 -7.94 -7.26
N GLU A 96 18.54 -8.57 -8.22
CA GLU A 96 19.16 -9.21 -9.38
C GLU A 96 19.84 -8.18 -10.30
N GLY A 97 19.17 -7.06 -10.59
CA GLY A 97 19.72 -5.99 -11.42
C GLY A 97 20.94 -5.32 -10.78
N THR A 98 20.93 -5.14 -9.46
CA THR A 98 22.08 -4.63 -8.70
C THR A 98 23.24 -5.61 -8.76
N LEU A 99 23.00 -6.90 -8.51
CA LEU A 99 24.04 -7.94 -8.58
C LEU A 99 24.68 -8.03 -9.98
N PHE A 100 23.86 -8.01 -11.03
CA PHE A 100 24.35 -8.06 -12.41
C PHE A 100 25.21 -6.83 -12.76
N ALA A 101 24.78 -5.64 -12.35
CA ALA A 101 25.51 -4.41 -12.63
C ALA A 101 26.84 -4.34 -11.86
N LEU A 102 26.84 -4.71 -10.57
CA LEU A 102 28.05 -4.86 -9.77
C LEU A 102 29.01 -5.87 -10.39
N GLY A 103 28.52 -7.07 -10.74
CA GLY A 103 29.32 -8.13 -11.34
C GLY A 103 30.00 -7.70 -12.66
N ASN A 104 29.30 -6.93 -13.49
CA ASN A 104 29.90 -6.38 -14.72
C ASN A 104 30.97 -5.32 -14.43
N LYS A 105 30.73 -4.42 -13.47
CA LYS A 105 31.70 -3.40 -13.07
C LYS A 105 32.99 -4.03 -12.55
N PHE A 106 32.90 -5.03 -11.70
CA PHE A 106 34.06 -5.78 -11.20
C PHE A 106 34.79 -6.54 -12.31
N LYS A 107 34.07 -7.20 -13.23
CA LYS A 107 34.68 -7.87 -14.39
C LYS A 107 35.43 -6.91 -15.32
N ILE A 108 34.86 -5.74 -15.61
CA ILE A 108 35.49 -4.73 -16.48
C ILE A 108 36.77 -4.21 -15.84
N ALA A 109 36.75 -3.91 -14.55
CA ALA A 109 37.92 -3.37 -13.90
C ALA A 109 39.04 -4.40 -13.68
N ALA A 110 38.67 -5.66 -13.38
CA ALA A 110 39.62 -6.77 -13.37
C ALA A 110 40.30 -6.96 -14.73
N ARG A 111 39.58 -6.72 -15.85
CA ARG A 111 40.17 -6.75 -17.20
C ARG A 111 41.10 -5.56 -17.49
N ASN A 112 40.88 -4.43 -16.82
CA ASN A 112 41.61 -3.18 -17.06
C ASN A 112 42.74 -2.93 -16.06
N ASN A 113 43.05 -3.86 -15.14
CA ASN A 113 43.99 -3.67 -14.02
C ASN A 113 43.77 -2.35 -13.25
N ALA A 114 42.52 -1.89 -13.17
CA ALA A 114 42.18 -0.69 -12.43
C ALA A 114 41.97 -1.02 -10.94
N GLU A 115 42.49 -0.19 -10.04
CA GLU A 115 42.06 -0.22 -8.64
C GLU A 115 40.56 0.14 -8.61
N VAL A 116 39.75 -0.79 -8.11
CA VAL A 116 38.34 -0.53 -7.84
C VAL A 116 38.20 -0.46 -6.34
N ASP A 117 37.49 0.58 -5.88
CA ASP A 117 36.90 0.53 -4.55
C ASP A 117 36.00 -0.71 -4.47
N ALA A 118 36.49 -1.75 -3.79
CA ALA A 118 35.83 -3.03 -3.67
C ALA A 118 34.49 -2.94 -2.92
N SER A 119 34.20 -1.78 -2.31
CA SER A 119 32.91 -1.51 -1.69
C SER A 119 31.79 -1.56 -2.72
N GLU A 120 30.80 -2.43 -2.48
CA GLU A 120 29.55 -2.49 -3.26
C GLU A 120 28.87 -1.10 -3.32
N TRP A 121 29.10 -0.26 -2.30
CA TRP A 121 28.57 1.11 -2.20
C TRP A 121 29.11 2.07 -3.26
N ALA A 122 30.31 1.84 -3.80
CA ALA A 122 30.91 2.67 -4.83
C ALA A 122 30.15 2.58 -6.17
N PHE A 123 29.19 1.67 -6.30
CA PHE A 123 28.32 1.54 -7.47
C PHE A 123 27.13 2.50 -7.47
N PHE A 124 26.62 2.86 -6.30
CA PHE A 124 25.46 3.74 -6.17
C PHE A 124 25.86 5.18 -6.47
N GLU A 125 24.90 6.07 -6.71
CA GLU A 125 25.10 7.51 -6.71
C GLU A 125 25.28 7.99 -5.26
N ASN A 126 25.95 9.13 -5.05
CA ASN A 126 26.13 9.69 -3.71
C ASN A 126 24.82 10.27 -3.17
N GLU A 127 24.04 10.87 -4.05
CA GLU A 127 22.76 11.46 -3.72
C GLU A 127 21.82 11.42 -4.93
N TYR A 128 20.52 11.42 -4.63
CA TYR A 128 19.46 11.64 -5.60
C TYR A 128 18.52 12.71 -5.06
N ARG A 129 18.18 13.69 -5.89
CA ARG A 129 17.21 14.74 -5.55
C ARG A 129 15.98 14.60 -6.43
N THR A 130 14.85 14.30 -5.79
CA THR A 130 13.55 14.23 -6.46
C THR A 130 13.09 15.63 -6.91
N LYS A 131 12.16 15.69 -7.86
CA LYS A 131 11.57 16.96 -8.33
C LYS A 131 10.87 17.78 -7.24
N ASP A 132 10.31 17.12 -6.23
CA ASP A 132 9.69 17.78 -5.07
C ASP A 132 10.71 18.23 -4.01
N GLY A 133 12.01 18.04 -4.27
CA GLY A 133 13.11 18.58 -3.47
C GLY A 133 13.63 17.65 -2.38
N ARG A 134 13.05 16.46 -2.20
CA ARG A 134 13.54 15.45 -1.25
C ARG A 134 14.94 14.98 -1.66
N LEU A 135 15.86 15.06 -0.72
CA LEU A 135 17.24 14.58 -0.87
C LEU A 135 17.35 13.18 -0.28
N ILE A 136 17.88 12.25 -1.07
CA ILE A 136 18.22 10.89 -0.68
C ILE A 136 19.73 10.77 -0.77
N THR A 137 20.38 10.34 0.29
CA THR A 137 21.84 10.19 0.30
C THR A 137 22.23 8.74 0.50
N ARG A 138 23.36 8.36 -0.08
CA ARG A 138 23.97 7.05 0.13
C ARG A 138 24.27 6.81 1.60
N GLU A 139 24.76 7.84 2.30
CA GLU A 139 25.06 7.78 3.74
C GLU A 139 23.83 7.40 4.57
N ALA A 140 22.68 8.03 4.33
CA ALA A 140 21.45 7.70 5.02
C ALA A 140 21.01 6.25 4.77
N MET A 141 21.23 5.72 3.55
CA MET A 141 20.96 4.32 3.25
C MET A 141 21.95 3.37 3.91
N VAL A 142 23.23 3.72 3.98
CA VAL A 142 24.21 2.94 4.75
C VAL A 142 23.80 2.86 6.21
N GLU A 143 23.43 3.98 6.84
CA GLU A 143 22.97 4.01 8.24
C GLU A 143 21.73 3.14 8.47
N GLU A 144 20.74 3.22 7.58
CA GLU A 144 19.51 2.42 7.67
C GLU A 144 19.83 0.91 7.62
N LEU A 145 20.74 0.51 6.75
CA LEU A 145 21.09 -0.90 6.58
C LEU A 145 21.97 -1.40 7.73
N GLU A 146 22.84 -0.58 8.29
CA GLU A 146 23.59 -0.92 9.50
C GLU A 146 22.65 -1.14 10.70
N LYS A 147 21.56 -0.36 10.82
CA LYS A 147 20.51 -0.62 11.83
C LYS A 147 19.83 -1.97 11.60
N VAL A 148 19.50 -2.29 10.35
CA VAL A 148 18.86 -3.57 10.00
C VAL A 148 19.79 -4.73 10.34
N LYS A 149 21.08 -4.65 9.99
CA LYS A 149 22.09 -5.65 10.35
C LYS A 149 22.16 -5.83 11.87
N ALA A 150 22.24 -4.74 12.63
CA ALA A 150 22.31 -4.78 14.09
C ALA A 150 21.07 -5.42 14.75
N ASN A 151 19.89 -5.28 14.12
CA ASN A 151 18.62 -5.75 14.69
C ASN A 151 18.21 -7.15 14.21
N HIS A 152 18.72 -7.62 13.06
CA HIS A 152 18.23 -8.84 12.40
C HIS A 152 19.30 -9.92 12.17
N LEU A 153 20.59 -9.68 12.47
CA LEU A 153 21.67 -10.65 12.24
C LEU A 153 22.41 -11.05 13.53
N ASP A 154 21.90 -12.08 14.19
CA ASP A 154 22.76 -13.08 14.85
C ASP A 154 22.19 -14.48 14.52
N PRO A 155 22.52 -15.03 13.32
CA PRO A 155 23.33 -16.25 13.29
C PRO A 155 24.25 -16.42 12.04
N PHE A 156 24.65 -15.35 11.34
CA PHE A 156 25.74 -15.43 10.35
C PHE A 156 27.08 -15.19 11.07
N GLY A 157 27.50 -16.17 11.89
CA GLY A 157 28.67 -16.05 12.76
C GLY A 157 29.93 -15.59 12.03
N GLU A 158 30.74 -14.74 12.68
CA GLU A 158 32.05 -14.17 12.30
C GLU A 158 32.24 -13.63 10.86
N GLN A 159 31.32 -13.85 9.92
CA GLN A 159 31.35 -13.34 8.54
C GLN A 159 30.26 -12.28 8.35
N ASN A 160 30.70 -11.06 8.63
CA ASN A 160 29.95 -9.80 8.63
C ASN A 160 29.51 -9.31 7.22
N GLU A 161 29.07 -10.18 6.32
CA GLU A 161 28.84 -9.82 4.91
C GLU A 161 27.43 -10.14 4.43
N ALA A 162 26.41 -9.57 5.09
CA ALA A 162 25.12 -9.39 4.43
C ALA A 162 25.32 -8.41 3.26
N SER A 163 25.47 -8.97 2.06
CA SER A 163 25.58 -8.22 0.79
C SER A 163 24.34 -7.37 0.54
N ILE A 164 24.50 -6.27 -0.19
CA ILE A 164 23.46 -5.25 -0.36
C ILE A 164 22.14 -5.84 -0.89
N TRP A 165 22.19 -6.86 -1.75
CA TRP A 165 21.00 -7.52 -2.31
C TRP A 165 20.24 -8.39 -1.31
N MET A 166 20.85 -8.84 -0.21
CA MET A 166 20.16 -9.55 0.87
C MET A 166 19.36 -8.60 1.74
N ILE A 167 19.87 -7.38 1.97
CA ILE A 167 19.28 -6.43 2.91
C ILE A 167 18.06 -5.72 2.30
N THR A 168 17.94 -5.64 0.97
CA THR A 168 16.73 -5.12 0.30
C THR A 168 15.47 -5.93 0.62
N LYS A 169 15.58 -7.13 1.20
CA LYS A 169 14.43 -7.91 1.69
C LYS A 169 13.94 -7.51 3.08
N GLU A 170 14.82 -6.95 3.91
CA GLU A 170 14.56 -6.68 5.33
C GLU A 170 14.13 -5.21 5.60
N ILE A 171 14.30 -4.32 4.62
CA ILE A 171 13.95 -2.90 4.75
C ILE A 171 12.49 -2.59 4.34
N SER A 172 11.97 -1.44 4.74
CA SER A 172 10.64 -0.98 4.31
C SER A 172 10.58 -0.76 2.79
N PHE A 173 9.39 -0.88 2.18
CA PHE A 173 9.25 -0.64 0.73
C PHE A 173 9.64 0.79 0.33
N ALA A 174 9.39 1.77 1.18
CA ALA A 174 9.86 3.14 0.97
C ALA A 174 11.39 3.21 0.88
N SER A 175 12.10 2.51 1.78
CA SER A 175 13.56 2.43 1.76
C SER A 175 14.07 1.67 0.52
N VAL A 176 13.35 0.67 0.03
CA VAL A 176 13.66 -0.01 -1.25
C VAL A 176 13.54 0.96 -2.42
N CYS A 177 12.50 1.79 -2.46
CA CYS A 177 12.38 2.83 -3.49
C CYS A 177 13.53 3.85 -3.41
N ASP A 178 13.93 4.26 -2.22
CA ASP A 178 15.09 5.17 -2.04
C ASP A 178 16.38 4.54 -2.53
N PHE A 179 16.59 3.26 -2.21
CA PHE A 179 17.71 2.49 -2.71
C PHE A 179 17.72 2.41 -4.25
N PHE A 180 16.56 2.15 -4.87
CA PHE A 180 16.42 2.17 -6.33
C PHE A 180 16.84 3.52 -6.93
N LEU A 181 16.47 4.63 -6.30
CA LEU A 181 16.81 5.97 -6.79
C LEU A 181 18.32 6.26 -6.74
N LEU A 182 19.06 5.60 -5.86
CA LEU A 182 20.52 5.70 -5.80
C LEU A 182 21.25 4.79 -6.82
N LEU A 183 20.56 3.94 -7.57
CA LEU A 183 21.20 3.19 -8.66
C LEU A 183 21.61 4.12 -9.80
N PRO A 184 22.66 3.83 -10.58
CA PRO A 184 22.97 4.58 -11.80
C PRO A 184 21.77 4.64 -12.76
N GLU A 185 21.59 5.76 -13.46
CA GLU A 185 20.46 6.01 -14.37
C GLU A 185 20.21 4.87 -15.37
N GLU A 186 21.26 4.34 -15.99
CA GLU A 186 21.15 3.23 -16.95
C GLU A 186 20.58 1.97 -16.28
N THR A 187 20.97 1.68 -15.05
CA THR A 187 20.47 0.53 -14.28
C THR A 187 19.02 0.76 -13.86
N ARG A 188 18.67 1.97 -13.40
CA ARG A 188 17.28 2.33 -13.09
C ARG A 188 16.38 2.10 -14.30
N GLN A 189 16.77 2.61 -15.47
CA GLN A 189 15.96 2.49 -16.67
C GLN A 189 15.79 1.03 -17.13
N LYS A 190 16.84 0.21 -17.04
CA LYS A 190 16.74 -1.23 -17.36
C LYS A 190 15.74 -1.95 -16.46
N LEU A 191 15.78 -1.67 -15.15
CA LEU A 191 14.83 -2.23 -14.19
C LEU A 191 13.39 -1.81 -14.50
N LEU A 192 13.16 -0.52 -14.79
CA LEU A 192 11.82 -0.03 -15.17
C LEU A 192 11.31 -0.69 -16.46
N ASP A 193 12.17 -0.84 -17.46
CA ASP A 193 11.81 -1.48 -18.74
C ASP A 193 11.46 -2.97 -18.57
N GLN A 194 12.06 -3.65 -17.58
CA GLN A 194 11.74 -5.03 -17.19
C GLN A 194 10.42 -5.13 -16.42
N LEU A 195 10.17 -4.17 -15.52
CA LEU A 195 8.98 -4.20 -14.65
C LEU A 195 7.70 -3.81 -15.40
N PHE A 196 7.76 -2.81 -16.28
CA PHE A 196 6.59 -2.22 -16.92
C PHE A 196 6.40 -2.69 -18.37
N LYS A 197 5.13 -2.82 -18.79
CA LYS A 197 4.76 -3.14 -20.19
C LYS A 197 5.15 -2.03 -21.17
N ARG A 198 5.20 -0.80 -20.67
CA ARG A 198 5.59 0.41 -21.40
C ARG A 198 6.87 0.98 -20.82
N LYS A 199 7.61 1.73 -21.63
CA LYS A 199 8.73 2.52 -21.13
C LYS A 199 8.21 3.64 -20.23
N ILE A 200 8.72 3.70 -19.02
CA ILE A 200 8.49 4.81 -18.08
C ILE A 200 9.84 5.32 -17.59
N ASP A 201 9.91 6.60 -17.25
CA ASP A 201 11.09 7.19 -16.63
C ASP A 201 11.02 7.09 -15.09
N THR A 202 12.14 7.44 -14.44
CA THR A 202 12.27 7.40 -12.97
C THR A 202 11.23 8.29 -12.28
N GLU A 203 10.91 9.44 -12.85
CA GLU A 203 9.96 10.41 -12.27
C GLU A 203 8.52 9.90 -12.35
N THR A 204 8.16 9.28 -13.47
CA THR A 204 6.87 8.60 -13.63
C THR A 204 6.75 7.45 -12.63
N PHE A 205 7.83 6.69 -12.39
CA PHE A 205 7.83 5.65 -11.36
C PHE A 205 7.64 6.21 -9.95
N ILE A 206 8.30 7.32 -9.60
CA ILE A 206 8.11 7.99 -8.30
C ILE A 206 6.65 8.38 -8.10
N GLU A 207 6.02 9.03 -9.08
CA GLU A 207 4.59 9.37 -9.01
C GLU A 207 3.71 8.11 -8.96
N TRP A 208 4.12 7.04 -9.64
CA TRP A 208 3.40 5.77 -9.64
C TRP A 208 3.37 5.11 -8.25
N VAL A 209 4.43 5.25 -7.45
CA VAL A 209 4.50 4.68 -6.08
C VAL A 209 3.75 5.50 -5.02
N LYS A 210 3.50 6.81 -5.24
CA LYS A 210 2.86 7.67 -4.23
C LYS A 210 1.46 7.20 -3.79
N PRO A 211 0.54 6.80 -4.69
CA PRO A 211 -0.75 6.23 -4.31
C PRO A 211 -0.64 4.97 -3.45
N ILE A 212 0.37 4.13 -3.68
CA ILE A 212 0.65 2.92 -2.89
C ILE A 212 1.03 3.32 -1.45
N SER A 213 1.91 4.32 -1.31
CA SER A 213 2.26 4.86 0.00
C SER A 213 1.06 5.46 0.73
N TYR A 214 0.15 6.13 0.00
CA TYR A 214 -1.10 6.65 0.56
C TYR A 214 -2.03 5.54 1.03
N PHE A 215 -2.16 4.46 0.24
CA PHE A 215 -2.91 3.27 0.62
C PHE A 215 -2.40 2.70 1.94
N TYR A 216 -1.09 2.42 2.08
CA TYR A 216 -0.55 1.85 3.32
C TYR A 216 -0.77 2.74 4.54
N ARG A 217 -0.67 4.07 4.39
CA ARG A 217 -0.98 5.00 5.49
C ARG A 217 -2.43 4.89 5.97
N ARG A 218 -3.39 4.73 5.06
CA ARG A 218 -4.81 4.55 5.43
C ARG A 218 -5.07 3.15 5.97
N TYR A 219 -4.56 2.13 5.29
CA TYR A 219 -4.70 0.72 5.66
C TYR A 219 -4.21 0.45 7.09
N ASN A 220 -3.02 0.93 7.44
CA ASN A 220 -2.42 0.75 8.77
C ASN A 220 -3.13 1.52 9.89
N ARG A 221 -3.93 2.53 9.53
CA ARG A 221 -4.75 3.30 10.49
C ARG A 221 -6.19 2.83 10.55
N SER A 222 -6.54 1.76 9.82
CA SER A 222 -7.89 1.22 9.70
C SER A 222 -8.91 2.26 9.21
N TYR A 223 -8.46 3.21 8.38
CA TYR A 223 -9.36 4.16 7.73
C TYR A 223 -10.04 3.54 6.51
N SER A 224 -11.21 4.09 6.16
CA SER A 224 -11.86 3.68 4.92
C SER A 224 -11.02 4.04 3.71
N ILE A 225 -10.98 3.13 2.74
CA ILE A 225 -10.36 3.31 1.42
C ILE A 225 -11.43 3.43 0.34
N LEU A 226 -12.57 2.77 0.51
CA LEU A 226 -13.76 3.07 -0.29
C LEU A 226 -14.08 4.57 -0.20
N GLY A 227 -14.41 5.19 -1.33
CA GLY A 227 -14.68 6.63 -1.42
C GLY A 227 -13.42 7.51 -1.41
N SER A 228 -12.26 7.00 -0.99
CA SER A 228 -11.02 7.77 -0.99
C SER A 228 -10.50 8.01 -2.40
N LYS A 229 -10.10 9.25 -2.68
CA LYS A 229 -9.55 9.67 -3.96
C LYS A 229 -8.09 10.12 -3.85
N TRP A 230 -7.34 9.90 -4.93
CA TRP A 230 -6.02 10.47 -5.18
C TRP A 230 -6.09 11.23 -6.51
N ASN A 231 -5.80 12.54 -6.51
CA ASN A 231 -5.92 13.39 -7.70
C ASN A 231 -7.26 13.23 -8.45
N ASN A 232 -8.38 13.25 -7.70
CA ASN A 232 -9.75 13.07 -8.19
C ASN A 232 -10.13 11.68 -8.72
N GLU A 233 -9.23 10.69 -8.70
CA GLU A 233 -9.52 9.31 -9.06
C GLU A 233 -9.67 8.44 -7.80
N TYR A 234 -10.63 7.51 -7.79
CA TYR A 234 -10.80 6.58 -6.68
C TYR A 234 -9.59 5.67 -6.53
N LEU A 235 -9.14 5.49 -5.28
CA LEU A 235 -7.87 4.83 -5.00
C LEU A 235 -7.84 3.37 -5.49
N TYR A 236 -8.92 2.62 -5.34
CA TYR A 236 -9.02 1.25 -5.86
C TYR A 236 -8.87 1.20 -7.38
N THR A 237 -9.62 2.03 -8.12
CA THR A 237 -9.51 2.14 -9.58
C THR A 237 -8.09 2.50 -10.01
N LEU A 238 -7.49 3.50 -9.37
CA LEU A 238 -6.14 3.96 -9.68
C LEU A 238 -5.11 2.83 -9.47
N LEU A 239 -5.13 2.18 -8.32
CA LEU A 239 -4.16 1.14 -7.98
C LEU A 239 -4.31 -0.10 -8.87
N LEU A 240 -5.55 -0.51 -9.21
CA LEU A 240 -5.78 -1.61 -10.15
C LEU A 240 -5.24 -1.28 -11.54
N LYS A 241 -5.48 -0.05 -12.06
CA LYS A 241 -4.88 0.41 -13.32
C LYS A 241 -3.36 0.39 -13.26
N GLN A 242 -2.77 0.89 -12.17
CA GLN A 242 -1.33 0.90 -11.98
C GLN A 242 -0.74 -0.51 -12.00
N LEU A 243 -1.34 -1.45 -11.28
CA LEU A 243 -0.91 -2.85 -11.29
C LEU A 243 -1.08 -3.51 -12.67
N SER A 244 -2.04 -3.06 -13.47
CA SER A 244 -2.22 -3.54 -14.85
C SER A 244 -1.10 -3.09 -15.80
N ASP A 245 -0.35 -2.03 -15.47
CA ASP A 245 0.80 -1.57 -16.27
C ASP A 245 2.04 -2.49 -16.13
N LEU A 246 2.06 -3.35 -15.12
CA LEU A 246 3.18 -4.26 -14.84
C LEU A 246 3.22 -5.42 -15.84
N ARG A 247 4.42 -5.89 -16.22
CA ARG A 247 4.56 -7.08 -17.09
C ARG A 247 4.02 -8.35 -16.46
N SER A 248 4.18 -8.49 -15.15
CA SER A 248 3.70 -9.63 -14.34
C SER A 248 2.26 -9.48 -13.87
N SER A 249 1.46 -8.61 -14.51
CA SER A 249 0.11 -8.27 -14.05
C SER A 249 -0.84 -9.47 -13.96
N GLU A 250 -0.66 -10.54 -14.73
CA GLU A 250 -1.60 -11.67 -14.74
C GLU A 250 -1.71 -12.38 -13.38
N LEU A 251 -0.57 -12.57 -12.70
CA LEU A 251 -0.54 -13.14 -11.35
C LEU A 251 -1.23 -12.22 -10.35
N ILE A 252 -0.94 -10.92 -10.46
CA ILE A 252 -1.45 -9.89 -9.56
C ILE A 252 -2.97 -9.71 -9.75
N LEU A 253 -3.42 -9.55 -10.99
CA LEU A 253 -4.81 -9.28 -11.34
C LEU A 253 -5.70 -10.53 -11.37
N SER A 254 -5.16 -11.72 -11.13
CA SER A 254 -5.98 -12.92 -10.87
C SER A 254 -6.97 -12.69 -9.72
N LYS A 255 -6.67 -11.74 -8.82
CA LYS A 255 -7.51 -11.30 -7.70
C LYS A 255 -8.63 -10.33 -8.06
N GLU A 256 -8.65 -9.76 -9.27
CA GLU A 256 -9.75 -8.90 -9.69
C GLU A 256 -11.08 -9.66 -9.73
N LYS A 257 -11.05 -10.95 -10.06
CA LYS A 257 -12.24 -11.81 -10.00
C LYS A 257 -12.75 -11.98 -8.56
N ASP A 258 -11.85 -12.12 -7.59
CA ASP A 258 -12.21 -12.24 -6.18
C ASP A 258 -12.85 -10.93 -5.68
N ILE A 259 -12.26 -9.78 -6.05
CA ILE A 259 -12.83 -8.45 -5.78
C ILE A 259 -14.22 -8.32 -6.39
N LYS A 260 -14.37 -8.65 -7.68
CA LYS A 260 -15.66 -8.57 -8.36
C LYS A 260 -16.72 -9.45 -7.70
N ASN A 261 -16.37 -10.67 -7.30
CA ASN A 261 -17.28 -11.57 -6.60
C ASN A 261 -17.70 -11.00 -5.22
N ILE A 262 -16.79 -10.36 -4.49
CA ILE A 262 -17.09 -9.69 -3.22
C ILE A 262 -18.09 -8.55 -3.45
N LEU A 263 -17.81 -7.70 -4.44
CA LEU A 263 -18.66 -6.56 -4.80
C LEU A 263 -20.05 -7.01 -5.26
N ASP A 264 -20.13 -7.98 -6.17
CA ASP A 264 -21.40 -8.45 -6.72
C ASP A 264 -22.28 -9.08 -5.62
N LYS A 265 -21.69 -9.84 -4.68
CA LYS A 265 -22.41 -10.38 -3.51
C LYS A 265 -22.93 -9.26 -2.60
N TYR A 266 -22.13 -8.23 -2.35
CA TYR A 266 -22.55 -7.10 -1.52
C TYR A 266 -23.66 -6.30 -2.20
N ILE A 267 -23.53 -5.98 -3.49
CA ILE A 267 -24.53 -5.23 -4.28
C ILE A 267 -25.86 -5.98 -4.36
N GLN A 268 -25.85 -7.32 -4.42
CA GLN A 268 -27.07 -8.11 -4.35
C GLN A 268 -27.84 -7.90 -3.04
N LYS A 269 -27.11 -7.70 -1.93
CA LYS A 269 -27.69 -7.46 -0.61
C LYS A 269 -28.03 -5.98 -0.38
N GLN A 270 -27.21 -5.08 -0.89
CA GLN A 270 -27.32 -3.63 -0.72
C GLN A 270 -27.34 -2.91 -2.10
N PRO A 271 -28.46 -2.98 -2.85
CA PRO A 271 -28.51 -2.44 -4.21
C PRO A 271 -28.28 -0.93 -4.32
N LEU A 272 -28.57 -0.17 -3.25
CA LEU A 272 -28.41 1.28 -3.19
C LEU A 272 -26.94 1.71 -3.33
N GLU A 273 -26.00 0.84 -2.95
CA GLU A 273 -24.55 1.11 -3.01
C GLU A 273 -23.94 0.85 -4.39
N ARG A 274 -24.74 0.35 -5.37
CA ARG A 274 -24.23 -0.07 -6.68
C ARG A 274 -23.47 1.04 -7.41
N GLU A 275 -24.08 2.22 -7.54
CA GLU A 275 -23.47 3.32 -8.31
C GLU A 275 -22.16 3.79 -7.66
N PHE A 276 -22.14 3.89 -6.34
CA PHE A 276 -20.95 4.23 -5.57
C PHE A 276 -19.83 3.21 -5.77
N LEU A 277 -20.14 1.91 -5.66
CA LEU A 277 -19.15 0.85 -5.81
C LEU A 277 -18.66 0.72 -7.26
N HIS A 278 -19.55 0.84 -8.25
CA HIS A 278 -19.14 0.86 -9.66
C HIS A 278 -18.20 2.03 -9.95
N ALA A 279 -18.45 3.21 -9.38
CA ALA A 279 -17.56 4.35 -9.53
C ALA A 279 -16.18 4.12 -8.89
N ASN A 280 -16.12 3.47 -7.72
CA ASN A 280 -14.87 3.13 -7.03
C ASN A 280 -14.03 2.08 -7.77
N PHE A 281 -14.67 1.23 -8.57
CA PHE A 281 -14.07 0.11 -9.31
C PHE A 281 -14.38 0.19 -10.81
N ALA A 282 -14.21 1.37 -11.41
CA ALA A 282 -14.58 1.63 -12.80
C ALA A 282 -13.80 0.77 -13.82
N THR A 283 -12.71 0.11 -13.41
CA THR A 283 -11.98 -0.85 -14.27
C THR A 283 -12.61 -2.24 -14.32
N LEU A 284 -13.51 -2.56 -13.39
CA LEU A 284 -14.12 -3.90 -13.24
C LEU A 284 -15.54 -3.99 -13.82
N TYR A 285 -16.09 -2.87 -14.31
CA TYR A 285 -17.44 -2.71 -14.87
C TYR A 285 -17.39 -1.87 -16.13
#